data_AF-A0A1I8IFJ5-F1
#
_entry.id   AF-A0A1I8IFJ5-F1
#
_cell.length_a   1.000
_cell.length_b   1.000
_cell.length_c   1.000
_cell.angle_alpha   90.00
_cell.angle_beta   90.00
_cell.angle_gamma   90.00
#
_symmetry.space_group_name_H-M   'P 1'
#
loop_
_entity.id
_entity.type
_entity.pdbx_description
1 polymer ?
#
loop_
_entity_poly.entity_id
_entity_poly.type
_entity_poly.pdbx_seq_one_letter_code
_entity_poly.pdbx_strand_id
1 'polypeptide(L)'
;MGRGSLAIAVSAACLLIGYSIAIGPYDWMHRDNFDLIMEKMISVDEKNCKEMSIDSLRLPVNTLGQVPKFNVLPQIVVFPNRTKLIHLHNMALNRGYFFSYILQRLNESEFDFPLLPGFMYYYLSSAATVTSAPGLLNGSSILFDTHCQYANWFPTILNFNQTLPLFGPKAWRLDDYQDNVNWLREPTNNTIIVEDLGAGPNHNYTARWHRLNPLFLYDPDPRIKIDFIPDLRTDNQAKHQYDYNIYNSSSPGVMGKTPNVTRRFFGPPSPGIQENYHPVYFSRPYFDCGRTNMWLVSSVGPVIDFMRRYSIETNLRSPK
;
A
#
# COMPACT_ATOMS: atom_id res chain seq x y z
N MET A 1 53.01 -35.97 -53.83
CA MET A 1 51.88 -36.22 -52.90
C MET A 1 52.30 -35.70 -51.53
N GLY A 2 51.66 -34.70 -50.93
CA GLY A 2 52.06 -34.31 -49.55
C GLY A 2 51.63 -32.93 -49.03
N ARG A 3 51.21 -31.99 -49.88
CA ARG A 3 50.80 -30.64 -49.41
C ARG A 3 49.28 -30.43 -49.30
N GLY A 4 48.48 -31.10 -50.13
CA GLY A 4 47.01 -31.00 -50.07
C GLY A 4 46.37 -31.69 -48.86
N SER A 5 46.94 -32.82 -48.43
CA SER A 5 46.41 -33.61 -47.30
C SER A 5 46.61 -32.92 -45.95
N LEU A 6 47.65 -32.09 -45.81
CA LEU A 6 47.93 -31.36 -44.58
C LEU A 6 46.94 -30.19 -44.37
N ALA A 7 46.58 -29.49 -45.44
CA ALA A 7 45.64 -28.36 -45.39
C ALA A 7 44.21 -28.80 -45.04
N ILE A 8 43.79 -29.95 -45.55
CA ILE A 8 42.48 -30.55 -45.26
C ILE A 8 42.42 -31.03 -43.80
N ALA A 9 43.51 -31.64 -43.30
CA ALA A 9 43.61 -32.07 -41.91
C ALA A 9 43.59 -30.89 -40.92
N VAL A 10 44.27 -29.78 -41.24
CA VAL A 10 44.28 -28.57 -40.40
C VAL A 10 42.92 -27.86 -40.42
N SER A 11 42.26 -27.80 -41.58
CA SER A 11 40.90 -27.24 -41.71
C SER A 11 39.86 -28.08 -40.94
N ALA A 12 39.94 -29.41 -41.02
CA ALA A 12 39.06 -30.30 -40.27
C ALA A 12 39.31 -30.23 -38.76
N ALA A 13 40.58 -30.09 -38.32
CA ALA A 13 40.91 -29.89 -36.92
C ALA A 13 40.39 -28.54 -36.38
N CYS A 14 40.50 -27.45 -37.15
CA CYS A 14 39.93 -26.15 -36.76
C CYS A 14 38.39 -26.15 -36.73
N LEU A 15 37.72 -26.92 -37.60
CA LEU A 15 36.27 -27.09 -37.56
C LEU A 15 35.80 -27.94 -36.37
N LEU A 16 36.60 -28.93 -35.96
CA LEU A 16 36.33 -29.75 -34.77
C LEU A 16 36.62 -29.00 -33.46
N ILE A 17 37.62 -28.11 -33.43
CA ILE A 17 37.91 -27.24 -32.26
C ILE A 17 36.90 -26.09 -32.16
N GLY A 18 36.39 -25.59 -33.29
CA GLY A 18 35.35 -24.56 -33.35
C GLY A 18 33.96 -25.02 -32.88
N TYR A 19 33.74 -26.34 -32.77
CA TYR A 19 32.52 -26.94 -32.22
C TYR A 19 32.70 -27.38 -30.75
N SER A 20 33.60 -26.73 -30.02
CA SER A 20 33.59 -26.78 -28.57
C SER A 20 32.39 -25.96 -28.09
N ILE A 21 31.24 -26.61 -27.89
CA ILE A 21 30.14 -26.01 -27.12
C ILE A 21 30.78 -25.56 -25.81
N ALA A 22 30.83 -24.26 -25.58
CA ALA A 22 31.37 -23.69 -24.36
C ALA A 22 30.40 -24.05 -23.22
N ILE A 23 30.51 -25.28 -22.72
CA ILE A 23 29.82 -25.75 -21.53
C ILE A 23 30.51 -25.05 -20.37
N GLY A 24 30.00 -23.89 -20.01
CA GLY A 24 30.46 -23.18 -18.83
C GLY A 24 30.24 -24.05 -17.58
N PRO A 25 31.06 -23.93 -16.54
CA PRO A 25 30.96 -24.74 -15.32
C PRO A 25 29.61 -24.59 -14.55
N TYR A 26 28.73 -23.71 -15.02
CA TYR A 26 27.43 -23.39 -14.44
C TYR A 26 26.25 -23.69 -15.36
N ASP A 27 26.42 -24.46 -16.44
CA ASP A 27 25.35 -24.76 -17.41
C ASP A 27 24.17 -25.56 -16.79
N TRP A 28 24.42 -26.25 -15.67
CA TRP A 28 23.40 -26.93 -14.86
C TRP A 28 22.54 -25.98 -14.00
N MET A 29 22.99 -24.73 -13.81
CA MET A 29 22.31 -23.75 -12.99
C MET A 29 21.27 -23.02 -13.85
N HIS A 30 20.04 -23.53 -13.84
CA HIS A 30 18.93 -22.89 -14.52
C HIS A 30 18.52 -21.60 -13.80
N ARG A 31 18.06 -20.63 -14.59
CA ARG A 31 17.56 -19.35 -14.09
C ARG A 31 16.47 -19.58 -13.05
N ASP A 32 16.68 -19.07 -11.84
CA ASP A 32 15.73 -19.20 -10.75
C ASP A 32 14.96 -17.89 -10.47
N ASN A 33 14.12 -17.88 -9.43
CA ASN A 33 13.40 -16.67 -9.03
C ASN A 33 14.35 -15.60 -8.47
N PHE A 34 15.49 -15.97 -7.90
CA PHE A 34 16.46 -15.03 -7.37
C PHE A 34 17.15 -14.28 -8.51
N ASP A 35 17.54 -14.97 -9.58
CA ASP A 35 18.09 -14.38 -10.81
C ASP A 35 17.08 -13.40 -11.43
N LEU A 36 15.81 -13.81 -11.52
CA LEU A 36 14.73 -12.93 -12.00
C LEU A 36 14.57 -11.67 -11.15
N ILE A 37 14.69 -11.78 -9.83
CA ILE A 37 14.59 -10.65 -8.91
C ILE A 37 15.81 -9.74 -9.06
N MET A 38 17.02 -10.31 -9.05
CA MET A 38 18.28 -9.60 -9.21
C MET A 38 18.32 -8.82 -10.52
N GLU A 39 17.96 -9.45 -11.62
CA GLU A 39 17.92 -8.81 -12.93
C GLU A 39 16.96 -7.62 -12.96
N LYS A 40 15.76 -7.75 -12.38
CA LYS A 40 14.83 -6.63 -12.26
C LYS A 40 15.37 -5.53 -11.37
N MET A 41 15.96 -5.88 -10.22
CA MET A 41 16.53 -4.91 -9.30
C MET A 41 17.72 -4.14 -9.89
N ILE A 42 18.49 -4.74 -10.79
CA ILE A 42 19.63 -4.12 -11.46
C ILE A 42 19.20 -3.32 -12.70
N SER A 43 18.21 -3.80 -13.45
CA SER A 43 17.78 -3.18 -14.72
C SER A 43 16.89 -1.93 -14.54
N VAL A 44 16.16 -1.85 -13.42
CA VAL A 44 15.27 -0.72 -13.13
C VAL A 44 16.02 0.33 -12.31
N ASP A 45 16.09 1.53 -12.85
CA ASP A 45 16.66 2.71 -12.19
C ASP A 45 15.73 3.93 -12.38
N GLU A 46 15.93 5.01 -11.61
CA GLU A 46 15.16 6.25 -11.68
C GLU A 46 15.02 6.80 -13.11
N LYS A 47 16.08 6.67 -13.91
CA LYS A 47 16.13 7.23 -15.27
C LYS A 47 15.31 6.39 -16.25
N ASN A 48 15.39 5.07 -16.12
CA ASN A 48 14.76 4.12 -17.05
C ASN A 48 13.31 3.79 -16.67
N CYS A 49 12.95 3.88 -15.39
CA CYS A 49 11.66 3.43 -14.89
C CYS A 49 10.44 4.11 -15.54
N LYS A 50 10.65 5.24 -16.24
CA LYS A 50 9.58 5.91 -17.01
C LYS A 50 9.19 5.18 -18.30
N GLU A 51 10.13 4.49 -18.91
CA GLU A 51 9.98 3.84 -20.22
C GLU A 51 9.68 2.34 -20.08
N MET A 52 9.98 1.77 -18.91
CA MET A 52 9.76 0.35 -18.66
C MET A 52 8.29 -0.04 -18.53
N SER A 53 8.01 -1.30 -18.89
CA SER A 53 6.70 -1.90 -18.72
C SER A 53 6.33 -2.06 -17.24
N ILE A 54 5.03 -2.08 -16.95
CA ILE A 54 4.50 -2.26 -15.58
C ILE A 54 5.01 -3.57 -14.95
N ASP A 55 5.14 -4.64 -15.74
CA ASP A 55 5.60 -5.94 -15.24
C ASP A 55 7.09 -5.96 -14.92
N SER A 56 7.89 -5.13 -15.60
CA SER A 56 9.31 -4.93 -15.26
C SER A 56 9.46 -4.19 -13.93
N LEU A 57 8.54 -3.29 -13.60
CA LEU A 57 8.52 -2.51 -12.35
C LEU A 57 7.95 -3.30 -11.15
N ARG A 58 7.73 -4.62 -11.29
CA ARG A 58 7.13 -5.49 -10.28
C ARG A 58 7.96 -6.75 -10.06
N LEU A 59 8.19 -7.09 -8.80
CA LEU A 59 8.79 -8.36 -8.43
C LEU A 59 7.71 -9.46 -8.30
N PRO A 60 8.09 -10.74 -8.43
CA PRO A 60 7.20 -11.85 -8.15
C PRO A 60 6.60 -11.80 -6.73
N VAL A 61 5.40 -12.35 -6.53
CA VAL A 61 4.77 -12.43 -5.18
C VAL A 61 5.65 -13.17 -4.18
N ASN A 62 6.37 -14.18 -4.67
CA ASN A 62 7.22 -15.06 -3.85
C ASN A 62 8.51 -14.37 -3.35
N THR A 63 8.77 -13.12 -3.75
CA THR A 63 9.93 -12.35 -3.25
C THR A 63 9.84 -12.05 -1.75
N LEU A 64 8.61 -11.92 -1.22
CA LEU A 64 8.41 -11.64 0.21
C LEU A 64 8.26 -12.93 1.00
N GLY A 65 9.21 -13.18 1.91
CA GLY A 65 9.12 -14.26 2.88
C GLY A 65 8.24 -13.88 4.08
N GLN A 66 7.47 -14.86 4.59
CA GLN A 66 6.69 -14.74 5.83
C GLN A 66 5.79 -13.50 5.90
N VAL A 67 5.02 -13.23 4.83
CA VAL A 67 4.01 -12.17 4.83
C VAL A 67 2.99 -12.43 5.95
N PRO A 68 2.79 -11.48 6.89
CA PRO A 68 1.90 -11.70 8.02
C PRO A 68 0.44 -11.72 7.57
N LYS A 69 -0.29 -12.75 7.97
CA LYS A 69 -1.74 -12.84 7.77
C LYS A 69 -2.43 -12.86 9.11
N PHE A 70 -3.46 -12.04 9.28
CA PHE A 70 -4.16 -11.83 10.54
C PHE A 70 -4.51 -13.14 11.27
N ASN A 71 -5.05 -14.11 10.53
CA ASN A 71 -5.57 -15.38 11.05
C ASN A 71 -4.51 -16.31 11.65
N VAL A 72 -3.26 -16.21 11.17
CA VAL A 72 -2.15 -17.08 11.57
C VAL A 72 -1.08 -16.33 12.37
N LEU A 73 -1.20 -15.00 12.51
CA LEU A 73 -0.26 -14.18 13.27
C LEU A 73 0.06 -14.74 14.67
N PRO A 74 -0.91 -15.24 15.46
CA PRO A 74 -0.62 -15.81 16.78
C PRO A 74 0.13 -17.14 16.74
N GLN A 75 0.11 -17.85 15.59
CA GLN A 75 0.66 -19.19 15.43
C GLN A 75 2.05 -19.19 14.78
N ILE A 76 2.42 -18.09 14.11
CA ILE A 76 3.71 -18.00 13.42
C ILE A 76 4.83 -17.56 14.37
N VAL A 77 6.00 -18.18 14.22
CA VAL A 77 7.23 -17.69 14.86
C VAL A 77 7.85 -16.63 13.96
N VAL A 78 7.97 -15.42 14.50
CA VAL A 78 8.52 -14.27 13.77
C VAL A 78 9.96 -14.07 14.21
N PHE A 79 10.87 -14.09 13.24
CA PHE A 79 12.27 -13.79 13.51
C PHE A 79 12.46 -12.30 13.82
N PRO A 80 13.35 -11.93 14.77
CA PRO A 80 13.61 -10.53 15.11
C PRO A 80 13.97 -9.64 13.91
N ASN A 81 14.64 -10.21 12.91
CA ASN A 81 15.06 -9.48 11.70
C ASN A 81 13.94 -9.29 10.65
N ARG A 82 12.74 -9.84 10.89
CA ARG A 82 11.61 -9.83 9.94
C ARG A 82 10.34 -9.15 10.49
N THR A 83 10.48 -8.36 11.55
CA THR A 83 9.36 -7.68 12.22
C THR A 83 8.77 -6.53 11.40
N LYS A 84 9.50 -5.98 10.42
CA LYS A 84 9.06 -4.79 9.66
C LYS A 84 7.72 -4.98 8.96
N LEU A 85 7.47 -6.16 8.37
CA LEU A 85 6.18 -6.46 7.71
C LEU A 85 5.02 -6.52 8.70
N ILE A 86 5.27 -6.92 9.94
CA ILE A 86 4.24 -6.97 11.00
C ILE A 86 3.91 -5.56 11.48
N HIS A 87 4.93 -4.71 11.65
CA HIS A 87 4.68 -3.32 11.97
C HIS A 87 3.89 -2.63 10.84
N LEU A 88 4.23 -2.91 9.58
CA LEU A 88 3.49 -2.42 8.43
C LEU A 88 2.02 -2.92 8.44
N HIS A 89 1.81 -4.21 8.71
CA HIS A 89 0.47 -4.81 8.90
C HIS A 89 -0.34 -4.09 9.97
N ASN A 90 0.22 -3.97 11.18
CA ASN A 90 -0.45 -3.38 12.34
C ASN A 90 -0.74 -1.89 12.12
N MET A 91 0.15 -1.18 11.43
CA MET A 91 -0.06 0.24 11.12
C MET A 91 -1.20 0.43 10.13
N ALA A 92 -1.30 -0.41 9.09
CA ALA A 92 -2.44 -0.36 8.17
C ALA A 92 -3.76 -0.72 8.86
N LEU A 93 -3.77 -1.78 9.68
CA LEU A 93 -4.95 -2.19 10.44
C LEU A 93 -5.42 -1.11 11.43
N ASN A 94 -4.50 -0.58 12.23
CA ASN A 94 -4.80 0.44 13.24
C ASN A 94 -5.30 1.73 12.59
N ARG A 95 -4.68 2.17 11.48
CA ARG A 95 -5.17 3.34 10.74
C ARG A 95 -6.58 3.09 10.21
N GLY A 96 -6.83 1.95 9.58
CA GLY A 96 -8.17 1.56 9.12
C GLY A 96 -9.20 1.59 10.26
N TYR A 97 -8.86 1.02 11.40
CA TYR A 97 -9.69 0.97 12.61
C TYR A 97 -10.00 2.38 13.16
N PHE A 98 -8.99 3.20 13.44
CA PHE A 98 -9.18 4.51 14.06
C PHE A 98 -9.87 5.51 13.14
N PHE A 99 -9.57 5.50 11.83
CA PHE A 99 -10.32 6.33 10.89
C PHE A 99 -11.79 5.92 10.81
N SER A 100 -12.08 4.61 10.77
CA SER A 100 -13.47 4.13 10.77
C SER A 100 -14.22 4.56 12.03
N TYR A 101 -13.56 4.49 13.19
CA TYR A 101 -14.10 4.97 14.46
C TYR A 101 -14.40 6.48 14.45
N ILE A 102 -13.41 7.31 14.08
CA ILE A 102 -13.56 8.78 14.07
C ILE A 102 -14.70 9.19 13.13
N LEU A 103 -14.70 8.63 11.93
CA LEU A 103 -15.68 8.96 10.90
C LEU A 103 -17.11 8.63 11.34
N GLN A 104 -17.32 7.49 11.99
CA GLN A 104 -18.66 7.06 12.37
C GLN A 104 -19.14 7.73 13.67
N ARG A 105 -18.24 7.93 14.64
CA ARG A 105 -18.60 8.58 15.92
C ARG A 105 -19.03 10.04 15.73
N LEU A 106 -18.36 10.76 14.85
CA LEU A 106 -18.62 12.19 14.61
C LEU A 106 -19.78 12.43 13.62
N ASN A 107 -20.47 11.37 13.18
CA ASN A 107 -21.62 11.46 12.27
C ASN A 107 -22.99 11.46 12.98
N GLU A 108 -23.01 11.45 14.32
CA GLU A 108 -24.25 11.19 15.06
C GLU A 108 -25.11 12.44 15.30
N SER A 109 -24.52 13.63 15.37
CA SER A 109 -25.23 14.87 15.71
C SER A 109 -24.75 16.05 14.86
N GLU A 110 -25.62 17.05 14.67
CA GLU A 110 -25.28 18.31 14.00
C GLU A 110 -24.17 19.08 14.73
N PHE A 111 -23.98 18.82 16.03
CA PHE A 111 -22.93 19.43 16.85
C PHE A 111 -21.56 18.74 16.72
N ASP A 112 -21.54 17.41 16.57
CA ASP A 112 -20.29 16.65 16.38
C ASP A 112 -19.78 16.76 14.95
N PHE A 113 -20.67 17.09 14.02
CA PHE A 113 -20.39 17.16 12.60
C PHE A 113 -19.26 18.16 12.23
N PRO A 114 -19.21 19.40 12.75
CA PRO A 114 -18.09 20.32 12.53
C PRO A 114 -16.74 19.83 13.06
N LEU A 115 -16.73 18.81 13.92
CA LEU A 115 -15.52 18.22 14.48
C LEU A 115 -14.95 17.11 13.59
N LEU A 116 -15.62 16.76 12.49
CA LEU A 116 -15.13 15.81 11.50
C LEU A 116 -13.74 16.23 10.98
N PRO A 117 -12.87 15.25 10.68
CA PRO A 117 -11.55 15.55 10.14
C PRO A 117 -11.68 16.25 8.79
N GLY A 118 -11.30 17.54 8.74
CA GLY A 118 -11.16 18.27 7.48
C GLY A 118 -9.94 17.79 6.67
N PHE A 119 -9.73 18.35 5.48
CA PHE A 119 -8.63 17.94 4.59
C PHE A 119 -7.25 17.97 5.26
N MET A 120 -6.96 19.06 5.99
CA MET A 120 -5.69 19.23 6.71
C MET A 120 -5.41 18.06 7.66
N TYR A 121 -6.43 17.50 8.29
CA TYR A 121 -6.28 16.35 9.18
C TYR A 121 -5.72 15.12 8.43
N TYR A 122 -6.19 14.86 7.21
CA TYR A 122 -5.69 13.73 6.42
C TYR A 122 -4.23 13.91 5.98
N TYR A 123 -3.84 15.14 5.60
CA TYR A 123 -2.45 15.49 5.29
C TYR A 123 -1.55 15.28 6.52
N LEU A 124 -1.91 15.89 7.66
CA LEU A 124 -1.15 15.81 8.90
C LEU A 124 -1.11 14.38 9.46
N SER A 125 -2.20 13.61 9.35
CA SER A 125 -2.23 12.20 9.78
C SER A 125 -1.30 11.32 8.94
N SER A 126 -1.24 11.57 7.64
CA SER A 126 -0.33 10.84 6.74
C SER A 126 1.13 11.17 7.08
N ALA A 127 1.45 12.46 7.29
CA ALA A 127 2.78 12.90 7.73
C ALA A 127 3.15 12.32 9.11
N ALA A 128 2.25 12.41 10.10
CA ALA A 128 2.47 11.92 11.46
C ALA A 128 2.79 10.42 11.49
N THR A 129 2.16 9.63 10.62
CA THR A 129 2.48 8.20 10.49
C THR A 129 3.93 7.98 10.07
N VAL A 130 4.36 8.72 9.04
CA VAL A 130 5.73 8.66 8.56
C VAL A 130 6.67 9.09 9.68
N THR A 131 6.47 10.26 10.28
CA THR A 131 7.31 10.79 11.38
C THR A 131 7.41 9.85 12.57
N SER A 132 6.31 9.22 12.98
CA SER A 132 6.26 8.33 14.15
C SER A 132 7.06 7.03 14.00
N ALA A 133 7.43 6.66 12.77
CA ALA A 133 8.06 5.38 12.45
C ALA A 133 9.35 5.56 11.63
N PRO A 134 10.41 6.20 12.20
CA PRO A 134 11.68 6.40 11.51
C PRO A 134 12.36 5.05 11.19
N GLY A 135 12.82 4.89 9.95
CA GLY A 135 13.49 3.66 9.47
C GLY A 135 12.58 2.44 9.26
N LEU A 136 11.27 2.58 9.51
CA LEU A 136 10.30 1.50 9.41
C LEU A 136 9.30 1.70 8.27
N LEU A 137 8.75 2.92 8.13
CA LEU A 137 7.77 3.26 7.11
C LEU A 137 8.28 4.43 6.26
N ASN A 138 8.39 4.27 4.95
CA ASN A 138 8.85 5.38 4.10
C ASN A 138 7.70 6.27 3.61
N GLY A 139 6.46 5.79 3.65
CA GLY A 139 5.30 6.55 3.24
C GLY A 139 4.01 6.05 3.87
N SER A 140 2.98 6.90 3.80
CA SER A 140 1.63 6.65 4.30
C SER A 140 0.64 7.39 3.42
N SER A 141 -0.53 6.79 3.18
CA SER A 141 -1.60 7.44 2.43
C SER A 141 -2.96 7.03 2.93
N ILE A 142 -3.95 7.88 2.66
CA ILE A 142 -5.37 7.55 2.75
C ILE A 142 -5.94 7.83 1.38
N LEU A 143 -6.54 6.82 0.76
CA LEU A 143 -7.05 6.89 -0.61
C LEU A 143 -8.55 6.69 -0.56
N PHE A 144 -9.26 7.55 -1.29
CA PHE A 144 -10.71 7.48 -1.40
C PHE A 144 -11.09 6.41 -2.44
N ASP A 145 -12.25 5.79 -2.29
CA ASP A 145 -12.71 4.79 -3.25
C ASP A 145 -13.00 5.45 -4.61
N THR A 146 -12.54 4.78 -5.66
CA THR A 146 -12.73 5.08 -7.08
C THR A 146 -14.20 5.16 -7.54
N HIS A 147 -15.10 4.41 -6.89
CA HIS A 147 -16.50 4.30 -7.29
C HIS A 147 -17.47 5.03 -6.33
N CYS A 148 -16.95 5.81 -5.38
CA CYS A 148 -17.76 6.53 -4.41
C CYS A 148 -17.51 8.04 -4.51
N GLN A 149 -18.57 8.83 -4.35
CA GLN A 149 -18.46 10.26 -4.10
C GLN A 149 -18.53 10.49 -2.60
N TYR A 150 -17.48 11.07 -2.04
CA TYR A 150 -17.45 11.47 -0.64
C TYR A 150 -17.93 12.90 -0.59
N ALA A 151 -18.91 13.15 0.26
CA ALA A 151 -19.48 14.46 0.25
C ALA A 151 -18.72 15.43 1.15
N ASN A 152 -18.78 16.67 0.70
CA ASN A 152 -17.91 17.74 1.12
C ASN A 152 -18.29 18.19 2.53
N TRP A 153 -17.30 18.38 3.42
CA TRP A 153 -17.50 18.91 4.77
C TRP A 153 -17.77 20.42 4.83
N PHE A 154 -17.86 21.09 3.68
CA PHE A 154 -18.24 22.50 3.55
C PHE A 154 -19.73 22.79 3.27
N PRO A 155 -20.72 21.91 3.55
CA PRO A 155 -22.09 22.10 3.08
C PRO A 155 -22.76 23.33 3.74
N THR A 156 -22.26 23.76 4.90
CA THR A 156 -22.76 24.91 5.65
C THR A 156 -22.25 26.26 5.14
N ILE A 157 -21.18 26.30 4.34
CA ILE A 157 -20.52 27.56 3.94
C ILE A 157 -20.64 27.83 2.45
N LEU A 158 -20.67 26.79 1.59
CA LEU A 158 -20.69 26.97 0.14
C LEU A 158 -21.71 26.02 -0.51
N ASN A 159 -22.76 26.58 -1.12
CA ASN A 159 -23.74 25.86 -1.96
C ASN A 159 -23.17 25.50 -3.35
N PHE A 160 -21.93 25.03 -3.42
CA PHE A 160 -21.25 24.68 -4.66
C PHE A 160 -20.40 23.41 -4.43
N ASN A 161 -20.50 22.45 -5.35
CA ASN A 161 -19.80 21.16 -5.34
C ASN A 161 -19.90 20.41 -3.99
N GLN A 162 -21.07 19.81 -3.76
CA GLN A 162 -21.37 18.96 -2.59
C GLN A 162 -20.57 17.65 -2.56
N THR A 163 -19.89 17.30 -3.65
CA THR A 163 -19.09 16.09 -3.81
C THR A 163 -17.63 16.44 -3.97
N LEU A 164 -16.76 15.70 -3.29
CA LEU A 164 -15.33 15.83 -3.46
C LEU A 164 -14.86 15.02 -4.67
N PRO A 165 -13.96 15.58 -5.51
CA PRO A 165 -13.26 14.78 -6.50
C PRO A 165 -12.33 13.78 -5.81
N LEU A 166 -11.62 12.98 -6.60
CA LEU A 166 -10.54 12.11 -6.14
C LEU A 166 -9.64 12.84 -5.15
N PHE A 167 -9.61 12.36 -3.90
CA PHE A 167 -8.76 12.88 -2.84
C PHE A 167 -7.90 11.73 -2.31
N GLY A 168 -6.60 11.96 -2.16
CA GLY A 168 -5.68 10.90 -1.76
C GLY A 168 -4.35 11.44 -1.26
N PRO A 169 -4.28 12.02 -0.05
CA PRO A 169 -3.03 12.52 0.49
C PRO A 169 -2.07 11.36 0.73
N LYS A 170 -0.89 11.45 0.13
CA LYS A 170 0.23 10.54 0.38
C LYS A 170 1.40 11.35 0.90
N ALA A 171 1.91 10.93 2.05
CA ALA A 171 3.15 11.41 2.63
C ALA A 171 4.28 10.42 2.34
N TRP A 172 5.49 10.92 2.07
CA TRP A 172 6.71 10.11 2.06
C TRP A 172 7.90 10.91 2.57
N ARG A 173 8.92 10.17 3.03
CA ARG A 173 10.21 10.76 3.39
C ARG A 173 10.92 11.21 2.13
N LEU A 174 11.34 12.47 2.15
CA LEU A 174 12.29 13.00 1.20
C LEU A 174 13.63 13.15 1.91
N ASP A 175 14.70 13.17 1.14
CA ASP A 175 16.00 13.52 1.66
C ASP A 175 16.30 15.00 1.41
N ASP A 176 16.91 15.67 2.37
CA ASP A 176 17.12 17.12 2.40
C ASP A 176 18.57 17.53 2.15
N TYR A 177 19.36 16.68 1.48
CA TYR A 177 20.76 16.97 1.14
C TYR A 177 20.95 18.23 0.28
N GLN A 178 19.89 18.72 -0.38
CA GLN A 178 19.91 19.97 -1.16
C GLN A 178 19.42 21.20 -0.38
N ASP A 179 18.96 21.03 0.85
CA ASP A 179 18.46 22.14 1.65
C ASP A 179 19.60 23.01 2.17
N ASN A 180 19.39 24.33 2.22
CA ASN A 180 20.43 25.29 2.64
C ASN A 180 20.76 25.18 4.14
N VAL A 181 19.83 24.64 4.95
CA VAL A 181 20.03 24.37 6.37
C VAL A 181 20.84 23.09 6.63
N ASN A 182 20.90 22.17 5.65
CA ASN A 182 21.70 20.96 5.72
C ASN A 182 23.12 21.24 5.20
N TRP A 183 23.94 21.88 6.03
CA TRP A 183 25.30 22.29 5.67
C TRP A 183 26.23 21.11 5.36
N LEU A 184 25.99 19.93 5.95
CA LEU A 184 26.73 18.70 5.68
C LEU A 184 26.31 18.03 4.36
N ARG A 185 25.14 18.38 3.81
CA ARG A 185 24.51 17.71 2.67
C ARG A 185 24.44 16.21 2.86
N GLU A 186 24.25 15.79 4.11
CA GLU A 186 24.14 14.37 4.48
C GLU A 186 22.67 13.95 4.50
N PRO A 187 22.36 12.68 4.25
CA PRO A 187 20.98 12.23 4.23
C PRO A 187 20.36 12.26 5.63
N THR A 188 19.47 13.20 5.93
CA THR A 188 18.91 13.33 7.29
C THR A 188 17.58 12.60 7.49
N ASN A 189 16.85 12.29 6.41
CA ASN A 189 15.50 11.71 6.46
C ASN A 189 14.48 12.49 7.32
N ASN A 190 14.73 13.78 7.58
CA ASN A 190 13.88 14.63 8.42
C ASN A 190 12.76 15.33 7.66
N THR A 191 12.87 15.44 6.34
CA THR A 191 11.86 16.09 5.52
C THR A 191 10.80 15.11 5.05
N ILE A 192 9.55 15.58 5.07
CA ILE A 192 8.40 14.82 4.62
C ILE A 192 7.66 15.71 3.65
N ILE A 193 7.42 15.17 2.46
CA ILE A 193 6.57 15.77 1.47
C ILE A 193 5.21 15.08 1.51
N VAL A 194 4.15 15.86 1.37
CA VAL A 194 2.79 15.35 1.28
C VAL A 194 2.15 15.92 0.02
N GLU A 195 1.73 15.03 -0.86
CA GLU A 195 1.07 15.39 -2.11
C GLU A 195 -0.31 14.74 -2.18
N ASP A 196 -1.26 15.45 -2.77
CA ASP A 196 -2.56 14.88 -3.12
C ASP A 196 -2.44 14.08 -4.40
N LEU A 197 -2.65 12.78 -4.33
CA LEU A 197 -2.59 11.91 -5.50
C LEU A 197 -3.86 11.98 -6.35
N GLY A 198 -4.91 12.65 -5.89
CA GLY A 198 -6.18 12.79 -6.59
C GLY A 198 -6.40 14.16 -7.23
N ALA A 199 -5.56 15.14 -6.90
CA ALA A 199 -5.67 16.51 -7.39
C ALA A 199 -4.39 16.94 -8.15
N GLY A 200 -4.56 17.29 -9.42
CA GLY A 200 -3.50 17.88 -10.25
C GLY A 200 -3.18 17.09 -11.53
N PRO A 201 -2.43 17.70 -12.47
CA PRO A 201 -1.97 17.03 -13.67
C PRO A 201 -1.05 15.87 -13.27
N ASN A 202 -1.29 14.68 -13.83
CA ASN A 202 -0.60 13.43 -13.49
C ASN A 202 -0.84 12.88 -12.06
N HIS A 203 -1.71 13.50 -11.27
CA HIS A 203 -2.12 13.07 -9.93
C HIS A 203 -3.51 12.45 -9.99
N ASN A 204 -3.57 11.26 -10.60
CA ASN A 204 -4.77 10.46 -10.61
C ASN A 204 -4.44 9.05 -10.15
N TYR A 205 -4.47 8.81 -8.84
CA TYR A 205 -4.34 7.47 -8.28
C TYR A 205 -5.50 6.53 -8.63
N THR A 206 -6.34 6.79 -9.62
CA THR A 206 -7.33 5.84 -10.15
C THR A 206 -7.14 5.53 -11.64
N ALA A 207 -6.22 6.22 -12.30
CA ALA A 207 -5.80 5.90 -13.66
C ALA A 207 -4.81 4.72 -13.73
N ARG A 208 -4.99 3.83 -14.72
CA ARG A 208 -4.11 2.65 -14.93
C ARG A 208 -2.64 3.01 -15.18
N TRP A 209 -2.36 4.20 -15.70
CA TRP A 209 -0.99 4.67 -15.91
C TRP A 209 -0.33 5.19 -14.63
N HIS A 210 -1.11 5.53 -13.60
CA HIS A 210 -0.58 6.11 -12.37
C HIS A 210 0.08 5.03 -11.52
N ARG A 211 1.39 5.11 -11.32
CA ARG A 211 2.17 3.98 -10.80
C ARG A 211 1.76 3.46 -9.42
N LEU A 212 1.11 4.24 -8.55
CA LEU A 212 0.61 3.75 -7.26
C LEU A 212 -0.73 3.00 -7.34
N ASN A 213 -1.50 3.23 -8.41
CA ASN A 213 -2.89 2.88 -8.47
C ASN A 213 -3.20 1.45 -8.96
N PRO A 214 -2.57 0.92 -10.04
CA PRO A 214 -2.90 -0.41 -10.52
C PRO A 214 -2.14 -1.52 -9.78
N LEU A 215 -1.35 -1.21 -8.75
CA LEU A 215 -0.54 -2.21 -8.05
C LEU A 215 -1.34 -3.02 -7.03
N PHE A 216 -2.41 -2.43 -6.49
CA PHE A 216 -3.23 -3.03 -5.44
C PHE A 216 -4.64 -3.41 -5.93
N LEU A 217 -5.22 -2.58 -6.80
CA LEU A 217 -6.60 -2.76 -7.29
C LEU A 217 -6.71 -3.68 -8.51
N TYR A 218 -5.64 -3.77 -9.31
CA TYR A 218 -5.62 -4.45 -10.60
C TYR A 218 -4.41 -5.39 -10.73
N ASP A 219 -3.99 -6.00 -9.63
CA ASP A 219 -2.98 -7.05 -9.72
C ASP A 219 -3.58 -8.27 -10.43
N PRO A 220 -3.00 -8.76 -11.54
CA PRO A 220 -3.48 -9.97 -12.20
C PRO A 220 -3.27 -11.23 -11.34
N ASP A 221 -2.42 -11.19 -10.30
CA ASP A 221 -2.18 -12.35 -9.45
C ASP A 221 -3.36 -12.55 -8.47
N PRO A 222 -4.09 -13.69 -8.53
CA PRO A 222 -5.24 -13.94 -7.67
C PRO A 222 -4.88 -14.03 -6.18
N ARG A 223 -3.59 -14.17 -5.84
CA ARG A 223 -3.11 -14.17 -4.44
C ARG A 223 -3.10 -12.78 -3.81
N ILE A 224 -3.19 -11.72 -4.63
CA ILE A 224 -3.19 -10.32 -4.20
C ILE A 224 -4.49 -9.69 -4.70
N LYS A 225 -5.60 -10.21 -4.20
CA LYS A 225 -6.93 -9.69 -4.48
C LYS A 225 -7.44 -8.94 -3.26
N ILE A 226 -7.73 -7.66 -3.44
CA ILE A 226 -8.38 -6.84 -2.42
C ILE A 226 -9.90 -7.04 -2.55
N ASP A 227 -10.51 -7.63 -1.53
CA ASP A 227 -11.94 -7.96 -1.57
C ASP A 227 -12.86 -6.78 -1.20
N PHE A 228 -12.29 -5.64 -0.81
CA PHE A 228 -13.04 -4.46 -0.34
C PHE A 228 -13.00 -3.25 -1.30
N ILE A 229 -12.39 -3.36 -2.49
CA ILE A 229 -12.43 -2.30 -3.52
C ILE A 229 -12.66 -2.90 -4.93
N PRO A 230 -13.82 -2.67 -5.56
CA PRO A 230 -15.03 -2.15 -4.96
C PRO A 230 -15.59 -3.16 -3.95
N ASP A 231 -16.12 -2.67 -2.83
CA ASP A 231 -16.82 -3.51 -1.85
C ASP A 231 -18.18 -3.94 -2.44
N LEU A 232 -18.20 -5.12 -3.06
CA LEU A 232 -19.39 -5.73 -3.67
C LEU A 232 -20.34 -6.35 -2.64
N ARG A 233 -20.01 -6.29 -1.35
CA ARG A 233 -20.90 -6.77 -0.28
C ARG A 233 -22.06 -5.80 -0.15
N THR A 234 -23.26 -6.28 -0.49
CA THR A 234 -24.49 -5.48 -0.52
C THR A 234 -25.02 -5.17 0.89
N ASP A 235 -24.74 -6.03 1.86
CA ASP A 235 -25.36 -5.94 3.18
C ASP A 235 -24.43 -5.42 4.27
N ASN A 236 -24.94 -4.50 5.09
CA ASN A 236 -24.25 -4.01 6.30
C ASN A 236 -24.01 -5.14 7.32
N GLN A 237 -24.80 -6.20 7.28
CA GLN A 237 -24.62 -7.39 8.13
C GLN A 237 -23.35 -8.19 7.78
N ALA A 238 -22.86 -8.07 6.54
CA ALA A 238 -21.61 -8.69 6.11
C ALA A 238 -20.36 -7.88 6.52
N LYS A 239 -20.53 -6.74 7.19
CA LYS A 239 -19.45 -5.87 7.66
C LYS A 239 -19.20 -6.12 9.16
N HIS A 240 -17.93 -6.18 9.52
CA HIS A 240 -17.52 -6.43 10.90
C HIS A 240 -17.86 -5.21 11.78
N GLN A 241 -18.47 -5.47 12.93
CA GLN A 241 -18.83 -4.46 13.93
C GLN A 241 -17.91 -4.56 15.15
N TYR A 242 -17.50 -3.41 15.66
CA TYR A 242 -16.73 -3.27 16.88
C TYR A 242 -17.57 -2.53 17.91
N ASP A 243 -17.51 -3.03 19.14
CA ASP A 243 -18.15 -2.41 20.29
C ASP A 243 -17.05 -1.75 21.13
N TYR A 244 -17.24 -0.47 21.48
CA TYR A 244 -16.37 0.22 22.42
C TYR A 244 -17.15 0.75 23.61
N ASN A 245 -16.50 0.63 24.78
CA ASN A 245 -17.08 0.92 26.07
C ASN A 245 -16.24 2.00 26.76
N ILE A 246 -16.85 3.14 27.07
CA ILE A 246 -16.21 4.22 27.82
C ILE A 246 -16.62 4.08 29.28
N TYR A 247 -15.64 3.95 30.17
CA TYR A 247 -15.83 3.87 31.61
C TYR A 247 -15.38 5.16 32.28
N ASN A 248 -16.17 5.66 33.24
CA ASN A 248 -15.67 6.70 34.14
C ASN A 248 -14.66 6.09 35.12
N SER A 249 -13.66 6.90 35.47
CA SER A 249 -12.57 6.54 36.38
C SER A 249 -12.57 7.54 37.53
N SER A 250 -12.76 7.08 38.77
CA SER A 250 -12.67 7.94 39.96
C SER A 250 -11.22 8.15 40.41
N SER A 251 -10.31 7.27 40.01
CA SER A 251 -8.88 7.35 40.30
C SER A 251 -8.10 6.76 39.12
N PRO A 252 -6.85 7.20 38.84
CA PRO A 252 -6.05 6.65 37.75
C PRO A 252 -5.92 5.13 37.87
N GLY A 253 -6.24 4.40 36.81
CA GLY A 253 -6.14 2.93 36.76
C GLY A 253 -7.34 2.16 37.30
N VAL A 254 -8.37 2.83 37.83
CA VAL A 254 -9.59 2.17 38.33
C VAL A 254 -10.75 2.40 37.37
N MET A 255 -11.10 1.37 36.59
CA MET A 255 -12.30 1.40 35.75
C MET A 255 -13.56 1.19 36.59
N GLY A 256 -14.60 1.99 36.32
CA GLY A 256 -15.93 1.77 36.85
C GLY A 256 -16.51 0.41 36.44
N LYS A 257 -17.42 -0.14 37.25
CA LYS A 257 -18.02 -1.47 37.00
C LYS A 257 -18.96 -1.50 35.80
N THR A 258 -19.56 -0.37 35.46
CA THR A 258 -20.51 -0.25 34.35
C THR A 258 -20.01 0.76 33.32
N PRO A 259 -20.10 0.45 32.01
CA PRO A 259 -19.74 1.41 30.98
C PRO A 259 -20.77 2.53 30.95
N ASN A 260 -20.29 3.77 30.87
CA ASN A 260 -21.14 4.95 30.73
C ASN A 260 -21.69 5.07 29.31
N VAL A 261 -20.89 4.68 28.31
CA VAL A 261 -21.24 4.76 26.91
C VAL A 261 -20.79 3.47 26.23
N THR A 262 -21.75 2.75 25.66
CA THR A 262 -21.51 1.61 24.78
C THR A 262 -21.96 1.99 23.38
N ARG A 263 -21.08 1.97 22.39
CA ARG A 263 -21.48 2.20 21.00
C ARG A 263 -20.82 1.19 20.07
N ARG A 264 -21.47 1.02 18.93
CA ARG A 264 -21.05 0.13 17.86
C ARG A 264 -20.62 0.93 16.65
N PHE A 265 -19.59 0.47 15.97
CA PHE A 265 -19.17 1.03 14.69
C PHE A 265 -18.64 -0.08 13.78
N PHE A 266 -18.69 0.15 12.47
CA PHE A 266 -18.12 -0.76 11.49
C PHE A 266 -16.62 -0.50 11.34
N GLY A 267 -15.82 -1.54 11.19
CA GLY A 267 -14.39 -1.37 10.97
C GLY A 267 -13.79 -2.45 10.07
N PRO A 268 -12.46 -2.49 9.94
CA PRO A 268 -11.79 -3.55 9.20
C PRO A 268 -12.28 -4.94 9.60
N PRO A 269 -12.31 -5.91 8.68
CA PRO A 269 -12.77 -7.25 9.03
C PRO A 269 -11.83 -7.89 10.06
N SER A 270 -12.36 -8.64 11.03
CA SER A 270 -11.55 -9.42 11.98
C SER A 270 -11.78 -10.91 11.76
N PRO A 271 -11.13 -11.50 10.75
CA PRO A 271 -11.39 -12.88 10.37
C PRO A 271 -10.94 -13.89 11.43
N GLY A 272 -11.67 -14.99 11.51
CA GLY A 272 -11.29 -16.19 12.25
C GLY A 272 -10.26 -17.03 11.50
N ILE A 273 -9.71 -18.05 12.17
CA ILE A 273 -8.58 -18.86 11.67
C ILE A 273 -8.88 -19.52 10.30
N GLN A 274 -10.12 -19.93 10.07
CA GLN A 274 -10.53 -20.69 8.87
C GLN A 274 -11.02 -19.80 7.71
N GLU A 275 -11.11 -18.49 7.90
CA GLU A 275 -11.65 -17.60 6.87
C GLU A 275 -10.57 -17.16 5.87
N ASN A 276 -10.99 -16.95 4.62
CA ASN A 276 -10.07 -16.66 3.51
C ASN A 276 -9.87 -15.16 3.25
N TYR A 277 -10.67 -14.29 3.87
CA TYR A 277 -10.50 -12.84 3.75
C TYR A 277 -9.53 -12.32 4.82
N HIS A 278 -8.90 -11.17 4.54
CA HIS A 278 -7.95 -10.53 5.43
C HIS A 278 -8.27 -9.03 5.63
N PRO A 279 -8.01 -8.45 6.81
CA PRO A 279 -8.16 -7.01 7.01
C PRO A 279 -7.11 -6.18 6.30
N VAL A 280 -5.95 -6.78 6.05
CA VAL A 280 -4.81 -6.09 5.46
C VAL A 280 -4.25 -6.95 4.35
N TYR A 281 -4.08 -6.33 3.19
CA TYR A 281 -3.44 -6.93 2.02
C TYR A 281 -2.09 -6.25 1.77
N PHE A 282 -1.15 -7.00 1.19
CA PHE A 282 0.17 -6.51 0.79
C PHE A 282 0.29 -6.46 -0.72
N SER A 283 0.96 -5.45 -1.27
CA SER A 283 1.33 -5.46 -2.69
C SER A 283 2.46 -6.42 -2.93
N ARG A 284 2.63 -6.80 -4.20
CA ARG A 284 3.94 -7.19 -4.71
C ARG A 284 4.95 -6.07 -4.48
N PRO A 285 6.23 -6.40 -4.28
CA PRO A 285 7.26 -5.38 -4.33
C PRO A 285 7.24 -4.69 -5.69
N TYR A 286 7.28 -3.35 -5.68
CA TYR A 286 7.22 -2.54 -6.88
C TYR A 286 8.20 -1.37 -6.79
N PHE A 287 8.61 -0.83 -7.94
CA PHE A 287 9.49 0.33 -7.99
C PHE A 287 8.67 1.65 -8.04
N ASP A 288 8.79 2.50 -7.02
CA ASP A 288 8.07 3.80 -6.96
C ASP A 288 8.81 4.88 -7.76
N CYS A 289 8.67 4.81 -9.08
CA CYS A 289 9.34 5.67 -10.04
C CYS A 289 8.82 7.12 -10.01
N GLY A 290 9.73 8.08 -9.81
CA GLY A 290 9.44 9.51 -9.78
C GLY A 290 9.02 10.05 -8.42
N ARG A 291 9.15 9.25 -7.35
CA ARG A 291 8.96 9.69 -5.96
C ARG A 291 10.15 9.29 -5.11
N THR A 292 10.16 8.05 -4.60
CA THR A 292 11.25 7.54 -3.78
C THR A 292 12.31 6.81 -4.60
N ASN A 293 12.03 6.44 -5.85
CA ASN A 293 12.95 5.71 -6.75
C ASN A 293 13.57 4.47 -6.10
N MET A 294 12.75 3.75 -5.33
CA MET A 294 13.15 2.57 -4.57
C MET A 294 12.11 1.46 -4.77
N TRP A 295 12.56 0.23 -4.57
CA TRP A 295 11.69 -0.93 -4.45
C TRP A 295 10.97 -0.90 -3.10
N LEU A 296 9.65 -0.85 -3.13
CA LEU A 296 8.78 -0.73 -1.96
C LEU A 296 7.77 -1.87 -1.90
N VAL A 297 7.30 -2.11 -0.68
CA VAL A 297 6.13 -2.94 -0.39
C VAL A 297 5.19 -2.08 0.42
N SER A 298 3.91 -2.07 0.07
CA SER A 298 2.90 -1.37 0.88
C SER A 298 1.82 -2.34 1.33
N SER A 299 1.13 -1.95 2.39
CA SER A 299 0.01 -2.66 2.95
C SER A 299 -1.22 -1.77 2.97
N VAL A 300 -2.38 -2.34 2.69
CA VAL A 300 -3.65 -1.62 2.60
C VAL A 300 -4.66 -2.28 3.53
N GLY A 301 -5.31 -1.47 4.36
CA GLY A 301 -6.48 -1.86 5.15
C GLY A 301 -7.67 -0.95 4.81
N PRO A 302 -8.91 -1.45 4.92
CA PRO A 302 -10.09 -0.69 4.58
C PRO A 302 -10.40 0.36 5.65
N VAL A 303 -10.81 1.55 5.22
CA VAL A 303 -11.48 2.53 6.07
C VAL A 303 -12.97 2.46 5.78
N ILE A 304 -13.77 2.22 6.80
CA ILE A 304 -15.22 2.13 6.66
C ILE A 304 -15.87 3.44 7.09
N ASP A 305 -16.60 4.03 6.15
CA ASP A 305 -17.38 5.24 6.35
C ASP A 305 -18.88 4.98 6.16
N PHE A 306 -19.73 5.72 6.88
CA PHE A 306 -21.15 5.82 6.57
C PHE A 306 -21.35 6.73 5.35
N MET A 307 -21.81 6.16 4.24
CA MET A 307 -21.97 6.88 2.97
C MET A 307 -23.11 7.92 2.99
N ARG A 308 -24.06 7.84 3.94
CA ARG A 308 -25.25 8.70 3.98
C ARG A 308 -25.02 10.05 4.66
N ARG A 309 -23.96 10.79 4.29
CA ARG A 309 -23.67 12.07 4.95
C ARG A 309 -24.37 13.28 4.32
N TYR A 310 -24.55 13.31 3.00
CA TYR A 310 -25.02 14.55 2.33
C TYR A 310 -25.78 14.34 1.01
N SER A 311 -26.19 13.10 0.71
CA SER A 311 -27.12 12.84 -0.39
C SER A 311 -28.32 12.07 0.13
N ILE A 312 -29.51 12.52 -0.29
CA ILE A 312 -30.76 11.79 -0.12
C ILE A 312 -30.75 10.54 -1.00
N GLU A 313 -29.90 10.53 -2.04
CA GLU A 313 -29.72 9.39 -2.94
C GLU A 313 -28.86 8.31 -2.29
N THR A 314 -29.54 7.26 -1.84
CA THR A 314 -28.95 6.01 -1.36
C THR A 314 -28.31 5.16 -2.47
N ASN A 315 -28.49 5.56 -3.73
CA ASN A 315 -28.16 4.76 -4.92
C ASN A 315 -26.76 5.04 -5.50
N LEU A 316 -25.92 5.80 -4.79
CA LEU A 316 -24.50 5.96 -5.17
C LEU A 316 -23.70 4.64 -5.03
N ARG A 317 -24.28 3.62 -4.40
CA ARG A 317 -23.97 2.20 -4.62
C ARG A 317 -25.24 1.44 -5.02
N SER A 318 -25.78 1.72 -6.20
CA SER A 318 -26.63 0.74 -6.88
C SER A 318 -25.78 0.08 -7.97
N PRO A 319 -25.72 -1.26 -8.03
CA PRO A 319 -24.98 -1.95 -9.07
C PRO A 319 -25.57 -1.59 -10.45
N LYS A 320 -24.70 -1.53 -11.46
CA LYS A 320 -25.10 -1.97 -12.80
C LYS A 320 -24.71 -3.43 -12.95
#